data_AF-A0A914PJD4-F1
#
_entry.id   AF-A0A914PJD4-F1
#
_cell.length_a   1.000
_cell.length_b   1.000
_cell.length_c   1.000
_cell.angle_alpha   90.00
_cell.angle_beta   90.00
_cell.angle_gamma   90.00
#
_symmetry.space_group_name_H-M   'P 1'
#
loop_
_entity.id
_entity.type
_entity.pdbx_description
1 polymer ?
#
loop_
_entity_poly.entity_id
_entity_poly.type
_entity_poly.pdbx_seq_one_letter_code
_entity_poly.pdbx_strand_id
1 'polypeptide(L)' 'MICAGGIGEGSTPEDSGGSMMTILNDKFYQQGIIAGGDMFTVAGRNDTYEDHGYYTDISQYCDWITEMTKGEVECEN' A
#
# COMPACT_ATOMS: atom_id res chain seq x y z
N MET A 1 -5.11 4.02 7.41
CA MET A 1 -5.02 2.72 6.72
C MET A 1 -5.92 2.77 5.49
N ILE A 2 -5.51 2.11 4.41
CA ILE A 2 -6.26 1.98 3.15
C ILE A 2 -6.64 0.50 3.00
N CYS A 3 -7.86 0.23 2.56
CA CYS A 3 -8.27 -1.11 2.12
C CYS A 3 -8.29 -1.14 0.60
N ALA A 4 -7.67 -2.15 -0.01
CA ALA A 4 -7.73 -2.35 -1.44
C ALA A 4 -7.72 -3.84 -1.78
N GLY A 5 -8.48 -4.18 -2.82
CA GLY A 5 -8.64 -5.55 -3.28
C GLY A 5 -9.57 -5.63 -4.49
N GLY A 6 -9.56 -6.77 -5.16
CA GLY A 6 -10.39 -7.06 -6.32
C GLY A 6 -10.29 -8.52 -6.76
N ILE A 7 -11.13 -8.89 -7.71
CA ILE A 7 -11.17 -10.26 -8.26
C ILE A 7 -9.84 -10.59 -8.94
N GLY A 8 -9.14 -11.58 -8.41
CA GLY A 8 -7.83 -12.03 -8.90
C GLY A 8 -6.65 -11.11 -8.58
N GLU A 9 -6.87 -10.04 -7.83
CA GLU A 9 -5.86 -9.06 -7.42
C GLU A 9 -5.68 -9.12 -5.91
N GLY A 10 -4.45 -9.13 -5.41
CA GLY A 10 -4.20 -9.20 -3.97
C GLY A 10 -2.71 -9.33 -3.65
N SER A 11 -2.39 -9.22 -2.36
CA SER A 11 -1.04 -9.38 -1.81
C SER A 11 -0.92 -10.65 -0.96
N THR A 12 0.26 -11.25 -0.91
CA THR A 12 0.59 -12.36 0.02
C THR A 12 1.36 -11.84 1.24
N PRO A 13 1.57 -12.64 2.31
CA PRO A 13 2.36 -12.19 3.47
C PRO A 13 3.74 -11.67 3.09
N GLU A 14 4.36 -12.31 2.10
CA GLU A 14 5.71 -12.01 1.62
C GLU A 14 5.80 -10.64 0.94
N ASP A 15 4.68 -10.09 0.47
CA ASP A 15 4.63 -8.76 -0.15
C ASP A 15 4.61 -7.62 0.89
N SER A 16 4.53 -7.94 2.19
CA SER A 16 4.52 -6.94 3.26
C SER A 16 5.74 -6.01 3.19
N GLY A 17 5.50 -4.70 3.29
CA GLY A 17 6.52 -3.67 3.05
C GLY A 17 6.62 -3.21 1.59
N GLY A 18 5.99 -3.91 0.65
CA GLY A 18 5.87 -3.50 -0.75
C GLY A 18 5.02 -2.24 -0.94
N SER A 19 5.20 -1.55 -2.06
CA SER A 19 4.52 -0.28 -2.35
C SER A 19 3.18 -0.48 -3.05
N MET A 20 2.18 0.31 -2.64
CA MET A 20 0.94 0.52 -3.40
C MET A 20 1.06 1.85 -4.13
N MET A 21 1.13 1.79 -5.46
CA MET A 21 1.33 2.95 -6.32
C MET A 21 0.01 3.36 -7.00
N THR A 22 -0.19 4.67 -7.16
CA THR A 22 -1.19 5.22 -8.08
C THR A 22 -0.51 5.98 -9.22
N ILE A 23 -1.16 6.04 -10.38
CA ILE A 23 -0.67 6.82 -11.52
C ILE A 23 -1.55 8.07 -11.65
N LEU A 24 -0.93 9.24 -11.55
CA LEU A 24 -1.56 10.53 -11.77
C LEU A 24 -0.68 11.35 -12.71
N ASN A 25 -1.24 11.84 -13.81
CA ASN A 25 -0.51 12.66 -14.80
C ASN A 25 0.81 12.00 -15.26
N ASP A 26 0.76 10.71 -15.61
CA ASP A 26 1.91 9.89 -16.04
C ASP A 26 3.06 9.78 -15.02
N LYS A 27 2.80 10.08 -13.74
CA LYS A 27 3.73 9.90 -12.63
C LYS A 27 3.21 8.85 -11.64
N PHE A 28 4.14 8.11 -11.05
CA PHE A 28 3.84 7.16 -10.00
C PHE A 28 3.94 7.82 -8.63
N TYR A 29 2.89 7.69 -7.83
CA TYR A 29 2.81 8.16 -6.46
C TYR A 29 2.64 6.97 -5.52
N GLN A 30 3.48 6.88 -4.50
CA GLN A 30 3.32 5.85 -3.48
C GLN A 30 2.26 6.31 -2.48
N GLN A 31 1.09 5.68 -2.52
CA GLN A 31 -0.04 6.03 -1.64
C GLN A 31 -0.09 5.14 -0.39
N GLY A 32 0.47 3.93 -0.48
CA GLY A 32 0.48 3.02 0.65
C GLY A 32 1.64 2.02 0.67
N ILE A 33 1.70 1.29 1.78
CA ILE A 33 2.64 0.19 2.03
C ILE A 33 1.83 -1.02 2.45
N ILE A 34 2.05 -2.18 1.81
CA ILE A 34 1.38 -3.44 2.16
C ILE A 34 1.67 -3.77 3.63
N ALA A 35 0.62 -3.87 4.45
CA ALA A 35 0.74 -4.09 5.89
C ALA A 35 0.18 -5.44 6.34
N GLY A 36 -0.90 -5.91 5.71
CA GLY A 36 -1.61 -7.09 6.14
C GLY A 36 -2.82 -7.42 5.27
N GLY A 37 -3.59 -8.43 5.65
CA GLY A 37 -4.87 -8.80 5.05
C GLY A 37 -5.60 -9.79 5.95
N ASP A 38 -6.92 -9.87 5.83
CA ASP A 38 -7.73 -10.75 6.69
C ASP A 38 -7.47 -12.24 6.39
N MET A 39 -7.15 -12.61 5.14
CA MET A 39 -6.86 -13.99 4.76
C MET A 39 -5.64 -14.09 3.84
N PHE A 40 -4.50 -14.40 4.45
CA PHE A 40 -3.29 -14.82 3.77
C PHE A 40 -3.29 -16.33 3.51
N THR A 41 -4.22 -16.82 2.70
CA THR A 41 -4.27 -18.25 2.39
C THR A 41 -3.30 -18.59 1.26
N VAL A 42 -2.58 -19.68 1.50
CA VAL A 42 -1.49 -20.20 0.69
C VAL A 42 -2.05 -20.68 -0.66
N ALA A 43 -1.41 -20.23 -1.74
CA ALA A 43 -1.53 -20.70 -3.12
C ALA A 43 -2.65 -20.07 -3.99
N GLY A 44 -2.31 -18.92 -4.58
CA GLY A 44 -2.65 -18.60 -5.96
C GLY A 44 -3.74 -17.56 -6.14
N ARG A 45 -3.33 -16.30 -6.36
CA ARG A 45 -4.16 -15.20 -6.89
C ARG A 45 -5.44 -14.98 -6.09
N ASN A 46 -5.30 -14.44 -4.89
CA ASN A 46 -6.44 -14.27 -3.99
C ASN A 46 -7.41 -13.24 -4.58
N ASP A 47 -8.65 -13.69 -4.79
CA ASP A 47 -9.81 -12.87 -5.06
C ASP A 47 -10.13 -12.10 -3.78
N THR A 48 -9.56 -10.89 -3.65
CA THR A 48 -9.70 -10.05 -2.45
C THR A 48 -11.00 -9.23 -2.48
N TYR A 49 -12.00 -9.65 -3.26
CA TYR A 49 -13.34 -9.07 -3.25
C TYR A 49 -14.04 -9.24 -1.89
N GLU A 50 -13.80 -10.37 -1.21
CA GLU A 50 -14.32 -10.62 0.14
C GLU A 50 -13.25 -10.35 1.22
N ASP A 51 -11.97 -10.65 0.93
CA ASP A 51 -10.84 -10.51 1.85
C ASP A 51 -9.84 -9.43 1.40
N HIS A 52 -10.09 -8.18 1.76
CA HIS A 52 -9.28 -7.05 1.30
C HIS A 52 -7.87 -7.02 1.91
N GLY A 53 -6.92 -6.48 1.14
CA GLY A 53 -5.60 -6.13 1.66
C GLY A 53 -5.65 -4.82 2.45
N TYR A 54 -4.85 -4.76 3.51
CA TYR A 54 -4.64 -3.58 4.34
C TYR A 54 -3.29 -2.95 4.03
N TYR A 55 -3.32 -1.63 3.82
CA TYR A 55 -2.16 -0.84 3.50
C TYR A 55 -2.03 0.30 4.51
N THR A 56 -0.80 0.58 4.92
CA THR A 56 -0.47 1.82 5.62
C THR A 56 -0.78 2.99 4.68
N ASP A 57 -1.51 3.98 5.17
CA ASP A 57 -1.83 5.19 4.41
C ASP A 57 -0.68 6.20 4.57
N ILE A 58 0.12 6.40 3.53
CA ILE A 58 1.33 7.23 3.61
C ILE A 58 1.00 8.70 3.92
N SER A 59 -0.17 9.18 3.51
CA SER A 59 -0.60 10.56 3.76
C SER A 59 -0.66 10.91 5.25
N GLN A 60 -0.86 9.91 6.11
CA GLN A 60 -0.92 10.07 7.57
C GLN A 60 0.47 10.15 8.22
N TYR A 61 1.54 9.90 7.47
CA TYR A 61 2.92 9.86 7.96
C TYR A 61 3.83 10.87 7.27
N CYS A 62 3.29 11.81 6.48
CA CYS A 62 4.09 12.80 5.74
C CYS A 62 5.06 13.57 6.64
N ASP A 63 4.61 14.09 7.79
CA ASP A 63 5.48 14.80 8.73
C ASP A 63 6.61 13.92 9.26
N TRP A 64 6.30 12.67 9.61
CA TRP A 64 7.29 11.70 10.09
C TRP A 64 8.31 11.35 9.00
N ILE A 65 7.87 11.18 7.75
CA ILE A 65 8.75 10.91 6.61
C ILE A 65 9.69 12.09 6.38
N THR A 66 9.16 13.32 6.36
CA THR A 66 9.95 14.54 6.20
C THR A 66 10.99 14.67 7.32
N GLU A 67 10.61 14.41 8.58
CA GLU A 67 11.52 14.45 9.73
C GLU A 67 12.64 13.41 9.59
N MET A 68 12.30 12.15 9.32
CA MET A 68 13.26 11.05 9.26
C MET A 68 14.21 11.14 8.07
N THR A 69 13.77 11.79 6.99
CA THR A 69 14.59 12.06 5.80
C THR A 69 15.29 13.42 5.85
N LYS A 70 15.14 14.19 6.94
CA LYS A 70 15.71 15.54 7.09
C LYS A 70 15.31 16.49 5.95
N GLY A 71 14.08 16.36 5.45
CA GLY A 71 13.55 17.16 4.34
C GLY A 71 14.05 16.74 2.95
N GLU A 72 14.70 15.57 2.80
CA GLU A 72 15.04 15.05 1.47
C GLU A 72 13.80 14.61 0.68
N VAL A 73 12.76 14.15 1.38
CA VAL A 73 11.49 13.74 0.80
C VAL A 73 10.36 14.50 1.48
N GLU A 74 9.50 15.13 0.69
CA GLU A 74 8.27 15.78 1.12
C GLU A 74 7.09 15.22 0.32
N CYS A 75 5.94 15.04 0.96
CA CYS A 75 4.72 14.62 0.27
C CYS A 75 4.25 15.71 -0.71
N GLU A 76 3.88 15.31 -1.93
CA GLU A 76 3.21 16.19 -2.88
C GLU A 76 1.72 16.33 -2.49
N ASN A 77 1.20 17.57 -2.46
CA ASN A 77 -0.21 17.89 -2.20
C ASN A 77 -1.01 18.03 -3.50
#